data_AF-X1UZL6-F1
#
_entry.id   AF-X1UZL6-F1
#
_cell.length_a   1.000
_cell.length_b   1.000
_cell.length_c   1.000
_cell.angle_alpha   90.00
_cell.angle_beta   90.00
_cell.angle_gamma   90.00
#
_symmetry.space_group_name_H-M   'P 1'
#
loop_
_entity.id
_entity.type
_entity.pdbx_description
1 polymer ?
#
loop_
_entity_poly.entity_id
_entity_poly.type
_entity_poly.pdbx_seq_one_letter_code
_entity_poly.pdbx_strand_id
1 'polypeptide(L)'
;FMASGDKLKENIDRRLLDIAVIDIYWGVLTPSQGLLMLYGLAPPTPKETVQTIKEVLYKKEKLLEKKYVDIIDRIVTYYKDYEHGKHKTISGTELDKMVKDSLDYIKRFKELRKQLEKRVQEKSIEEVYADVFGMLEALLKKKTEAGIIKEFDEMLIQQGKFPARFLQGLKFIAKVKKDVEKDIAADKKKKKADQMTGKEVNEVEQARKISSEIVNALIEYTQRCDFLAMDRTRFIIKGKGKTAEVF
;
A
#
# COMPACT_ATOMS: atom_id res chain seq x y z
N PHE A 1 39.43 39.49 13.96
CA PHE A 1 38.27 39.66 14.86
C PHE A 1 37.13 40.45 14.21
N MET A 2 37.36 41.66 13.68
CA MET A 2 36.30 42.46 13.01
C MET A 2 35.73 41.84 11.72
N ALA A 3 36.56 41.17 10.91
CA ALA A 3 36.13 40.47 9.70
C ALA A 3 35.06 39.38 9.92
N SER A 4 34.95 38.84 11.15
CA SER A 4 33.89 37.90 11.52
C SER A 4 32.56 38.61 11.79
N GLY A 5 32.60 39.85 12.28
CA GLY A 5 31.42 40.72 12.43
C GLY A 5 30.88 41.21 11.09
N ASP A 6 31.76 41.48 10.13
CA ASP A 6 31.38 41.93 8.78
C ASP A 6 30.56 40.90 8.01
N LYS A 7 30.77 39.59 8.29
CA LYS A 7 30.01 38.48 7.70
C LYS A 7 28.78 38.06 8.51
N LEU A 8 28.49 38.71 9.63
CA LEU A 8 27.41 38.30 10.53
C LEU A 8 26.06 38.23 9.81
N LYS A 9 25.71 39.29 9.07
CA LYS A 9 24.45 39.36 8.34
C LYS A 9 24.35 38.28 7.27
N GLU A 10 25.39 38.09 6.46
CA GLU A 10 25.42 37.07 5.42
C GLU A 10 25.26 35.66 6.01
N ASN A 11 25.92 35.38 7.14
CA ASN A 11 25.79 34.10 7.83
C ASN A 11 24.37 33.87 8.38
N ILE A 12 23.72 34.91 8.92
CA ILE A 12 22.34 34.83 9.39
C ILE A 12 21.41 34.57 8.21
N ASP A 13 21.48 35.39 7.17
CA ASP A 13 20.61 35.27 5.98
C ASP A 13 20.75 33.88 5.32
N ARG A 14 21.98 33.37 5.21
CA ARG A 14 22.24 32.03 4.70
C ARG A 14 21.59 30.95 5.57
N ARG A 15 21.75 31.02 6.89
CA ARG A 15 21.13 30.03 7.81
C ARG A 15 19.61 30.07 7.76
N LEU A 16 19.01 31.26 7.69
CA LEU A 16 17.55 31.39 7.57
C LEU A 16 17.07 30.78 6.26
N LEU A 17 17.80 31.01 5.17
CA LEU A 17 17.49 30.43 3.87
C LEU A 17 17.64 28.91 3.86
N ASP A 18 18.73 28.38 4.45
CA ASP A 18 18.97 26.94 4.57
C ASP A 18 17.81 26.23 5.28
N ILE A 19 17.27 26.81 6.36
CA ILE A 19 16.09 26.26 7.06
C ILE A 19 14.89 26.18 6.11
N ALA A 20 14.65 27.21 5.28
CA ALA A 20 13.52 27.23 4.35
C ALA A 20 13.67 26.22 3.21
N VAL A 21 14.85 26.17 2.57
CA VAL A 21 15.06 25.43 1.31
C VAL A 21 15.59 24.00 1.52
N ILE A 22 16.16 23.70 2.68
CA ILE A 22 16.65 22.36 3.02
C ILE A 22 15.68 21.72 4.02
N ASP A 23 15.61 22.26 5.23
CA ASP A 23 14.91 21.58 6.33
C ASP A 23 13.39 21.52 6.11
N ILE A 24 12.77 22.65 5.81
CA ILE A 24 11.33 22.73 5.58
C ILE A 24 10.94 22.03 4.29
N TYR A 25 11.64 22.33 3.19
CA TYR A 25 11.32 21.76 1.88
C TYR A 25 11.39 20.23 1.89
N TRP A 26 12.53 19.65 2.28
CA TRP A 26 12.67 18.18 2.32
C TRP A 26 11.86 17.56 3.45
N GLY A 27 11.70 18.26 4.56
CA GLY A 27 10.88 17.85 5.70
C GLY A 27 9.40 17.74 5.35
N VAL A 28 8.88 18.51 4.40
CA VAL A 28 7.49 18.43 3.91
C VAL A 28 7.38 17.51 2.69
N LEU A 29 8.29 17.63 1.73
CA LEU A 29 8.22 16.88 0.47
C LEU A 29 8.43 15.38 0.67
N THR A 30 9.42 14.97 1.46
CA THR A 30 9.77 13.55 1.61
C THR A 30 8.64 12.75 2.26
N PRO A 31 8.02 13.20 3.37
CA PRO A 31 6.86 12.52 3.94
C PRO A 31 5.66 12.51 2.99
N SER A 32 5.53 13.55 2.17
CA SER A 32 4.47 13.66 1.16
C SER A 32 4.60 12.59 0.09
N GLN A 33 5.80 12.40 -0.46
CA GLN A 33 6.09 11.31 -1.40
C GLN A 33 5.92 9.94 -0.73
N GLY A 34 6.40 9.78 0.51
CA GLY A 34 6.24 8.54 1.27
C GLY A 34 4.78 8.15 1.51
N LEU A 35 3.89 9.12 1.71
CA LEU A 35 2.47 8.87 1.85
C LEU A 35 1.82 8.42 0.53
N LEU A 36 2.24 9.00 -0.61
CA LEU A 36 1.80 8.54 -1.92
C LEU A 36 2.30 7.14 -2.23
N MET A 37 3.53 6.81 -1.82
CA MET A 37 4.08 5.45 -1.91
C MET A 37 3.28 4.46 -1.08
N LEU A 38 2.87 4.84 0.14
CA LEU A 38 1.99 4.01 0.96
C LEU A 38 0.63 3.76 0.29
N TYR A 39 0.11 4.73 -0.46
CA TYR A 39 -1.09 4.55 -1.29
C TYR A 39 -0.88 3.60 -2.49
N GLY A 40 0.37 3.24 -2.80
CA GLY A 40 0.73 2.36 -3.91
C GLY A 40 1.15 3.10 -5.20
N LEU A 41 1.43 4.41 -5.13
CA LEU A 41 1.92 5.19 -6.27
C LEU A 41 3.45 5.25 -6.28
N ALA A 42 4.04 5.27 -7.47
CA ALA A 42 5.48 5.53 -7.60
C ALA A 42 5.83 6.93 -7.06
N PRO A 43 7.04 7.13 -6.50
CA PRO A 43 7.45 8.42 -5.98
C PRO A 43 7.48 9.46 -7.12
N PRO A 44 6.61 10.49 -7.08
CA PRO A 44 6.54 11.49 -8.14
C PRO A 44 7.64 12.55 -7.98
N THR A 45 7.91 13.31 -9.03
CA THR A 45 8.80 14.48 -8.93
C THR A 45 8.22 15.53 -7.97
N PRO A 46 9.02 16.51 -7.48
CA PRO A 46 8.49 17.52 -6.56
C PRO A 46 7.29 18.31 -7.11
N LYS A 47 7.28 18.60 -8.42
CA LYS A 47 6.14 19.28 -9.08
C LYS A 47 4.90 18.40 -9.09
N GLU A 48 5.08 17.15 -9.50
CA GLU A 48 3.99 16.17 -9.58
C GLU A 48 3.46 15.81 -8.20
N THR A 49 4.30 15.80 -7.16
CA THR A 49 3.90 15.48 -5.78
C THR A 49 2.72 16.35 -5.32
N VAL A 50 2.78 17.66 -5.59
CA VAL A 50 1.71 18.60 -5.23
C VAL A 50 0.41 18.25 -5.97
N GLN A 51 0.50 17.98 -7.27
CA GLN A 51 -0.66 17.64 -8.10
C GLN A 51 -1.27 16.31 -7.67
N THR A 52 -0.44 15.28 -7.48
CA THR A 52 -0.88 13.95 -7.06
C THR A 52 -1.52 13.99 -5.68
N ILE A 53 -0.98 14.75 -4.72
CA ILE A 53 -1.62 14.96 -3.41
C ILE A 53 -3.00 15.59 -3.56
N LYS A 54 -3.12 16.62 -4.40
CA LYS A 54 -4.39 17.31 -4.64
C LYS A 54 -5.43 16.38 -5.27
N GLU A 55 -5.03 15.55 -6.23
CA GLU A 55 -5.91 14.63 -6.93
C GLU A 55 -6.32 13.44 -6.05
N VAL A 56 -5.36 12.82 -5.39
CA VAL A 56 -5.58 11.61 -4.61
C VAL A 56 -6.13 11.94 -3.24
N LEU A 57 -5.40 12.68 -2.42
CA LEU A 57 -5.72 12.85 -0.99
C LEU A 57 -6.84 13.87 -0.75
N TYR A 58 -6.92 14.92 -1.56
CA TYR A 58 -7.97 15.94 -1.44
C TYR A 58 -9.22 15.62 -2.28
N LYS A 59 -9.10 15.41 -3.60
CA LYS A 59 -10.28 15.23 -4.46
C LYS A 59 -10.90 13.85 -4.35
N LYS A 60 -10.09 12.79 -4.53
CA LYS A 60 -10.57 11.40 -4.60
C LYS A 60 -10.91 10.84 -3.21
N GLU A 61 -9.93 10.81 -2.31
CA GLU A 61 -10.08 10.23 -0.98
C GLU A 61 -10.76 11.16 0.03
N LYS A 62 -10.72 12.48 -0.23
CA LYS A 62 -11.26 13.53 0.65
C LYS A 62 -10.75 13.44 2.10
N LEU A 63 -9.51 13.00 2.25
CA LEU A 63 -8.85 12.81 3.54
C LEU A 63 -7.99 14.01 3.96
N LEU A 64 -7.63 14.88 3.01
CA LEU A 64 -6.77 16.03 3.27
C LEU A 64 -7.52 17.33 2.99
N GLU A 65 -7.40 18.30 3.90
CA GLU A 65 -8.00 19.61 3.76
C GLU A 65 -7.23 20.48 2.77
N LYS A 66 -7.95 21.36 2.06
CA LYS A 66 -7.36 22.25 1.04
C LYS A 66 -6.19 23.07 1.58
N LYS A 67 -6.26 23.54 2.84
CA LYS A 67 -5.17 24.31 3.46
C LYS A 67 -3.82 23.59 3.42
N TYR A 68 -3.80 22.26 3.55
CA TYR A 68 -2.56 21.49 3.55
C TYR A 68 -2.02 21.30 2.13
N VAL A 69 -2.90 21.20 1.13
CA VAL A 69 -2.50 21.23 -0.29
C VAL A 69 -1.84 22.57 -0.62
N ASP A 70 -2.42 23.68 -0.15
CA ASP A 70 -1.88 25.01 -0.38
C ASP A 70 -0.52 25.21 0.32
N ILE A 71 -0.30 24.59 1.50
CA ILE A 71 0.99 24.62 2.22
C ILE A 71 2.10 23.95 1.41
N ILE A 72 1.89 22.71 0.94
CA ILE A 72 2.93 22.02 0.16
C ILE A 72 3.18 22.72 -1.18
N ASP A 73 2.14 23.22 -1.85
CA ASP A 73 2.27 23.96 -3.11
C ASP A 73 3.14 25.21 -2.94
N ARG A 74 2.91 25.97 -1.86
CA ARG A 74 3.69 27.17 -1.53
C ARG A 74 5.16 26.82 -1.23
N ILE A 75 5.42 25.77 -0.45
CA ILE A 75 6.79 25.34 -0.09
C ILE A 75 7.56 24.87 -1.34
N VAL A 76 6.92 24.06 -2.19
CA VAL A 76 7.53 23.56 -3.42
C VAL A 76 7.76 24.69 -4.43
N THR A 77 6.84 25.66 -4.51
CA THR A 77 7.01 26.84 -5.36
C THR A 77 8.15 27.73 -4.87
N TYR A 78 8.23 27.98 -3.56
CA TYR A 78 9.33 28.74 -2.95
C TYR A 78 10.70 28.12 -3.26
N TYR A 79 10.82 26.79 -3.15
CA TYR A 79 12.06 26.10 -3.48
C TYR A 79 12.45 26.26 -4.96
N LYS A 80 11.50 26.14 -5.89
CA LYS A 80 11.77 26.36 -7.32
C LYS A 80 12.19 27.79 -7.60
N ASP A 81 11.52 28.76 -6.99
CA ASP A 81 11.87 30.17 -7.15
C ASP A 81 13.27 30.46 -6.59
N TYR A 82 13.68 29.77 -5.51
CA TYR A 82 15.05 29.75 -5.03
C TYR A 82 16.02 29.10 -6.04
N GLU A 83 15.71 27.94 -6.62
CA GLU A 83 16.55 27.31 -7.67
C GLU A 83 16.74 28.21 -8.89
N HIS A 84 15.73 28.99 -9.25
CA HIS A 84 15.79 29.99 -10.32
C HIS A 84 16.47 31.32 -9.90
N GLY A 85 17.00 31.40 -8.68
CA GLY A 85 17.74 32.55 -8.17
C GLY A 85 16.86 33.76 -7.81
N LYS A 86 15.54 33.60 -7.73
CA LYS A 86 14.59 34.68 -7.39
C LYS A 86 14.62 35.01 -5.90
N HIS A 87 14.83 34.01 -5.04
CA HIS A 87 14.99 34.20 -3.60
C HIS A 87 16.45 34.03 -3.20
N LYS A 88 17.06 35.09 -2.68
CA LYS A 88 18.44 35.06 -2.15
C LYS A 88 18.50 35.22 -0.63
N THR A 89 17.42 35.70 -0.03
CA THR A 89 17.25 35.88 1.40
C THR A 89 15.80 35.62 1.76
N ILE A 90 15.55 35.28 3.03
CA ILE A 90 14.20 35.14 3.58
C ILE A 90 14.13 35.98 4.86
N SER A 91 13.02 36.65 5.08
CA SER A 91 12.80 37.37 6.34
C SER A 91 12.51 36.39 7.47
N GLY A 92 12.94 36.71 8.70
CA GLY A 92 12.65 35.87 9.87
C GLY A 92 11.15 35.68 10.13
N THR A 93 10.33 36.69 9.80
CA THR A 93 8.86 36.62 9.93
C THR A 93 8.22 35.69 8.90
N GLU A 94 8.70 35.70 7.66
CA GLU A 94 8.27 34.77 6.63
C GLU A 94 8.70 33.34 6.96
N LEU A 95 9.93 33.17 7.44
CA LEU A 95 10.42 31.87 7.89
C LEU A 95 9.58 31.33 9.05
N ASP A 96 9.27 32.15 10.06
CA ASP A 96 8.42 31.73 11.19
C ASP A 96 7.04 31.24 10.73
N LYS A 97 6.44 31.91 9.74
CA LYS A 97 5.20 31.46 9.12
C LYS A 97 5.37 30.12 8.40
N MET A 98 6.43 29.95 7.61
CA MET A 98 6.72 28.69 6.94
C MET A 98 6.92 27.55 7.94
N VAL A 99 7.63 27.79 9.04
CA VAL A 99 7.85 26.81 10.12
C VAL A 99 6.51 26.40 10.74
N LYS A 100 5.66 27.36 11.13
CA LYS A 100 4.35 27.07 11.74
C LYS A 100 3.46 26.24 10.82
N ASP A 101 3.36 26.63 9.55
CA ASP A 101 2.56 25.91 8.56
C ASP A 101 3.11 24.50 8.31
N SER A 102 4.45 24.34 8.28
CA SER A 102 5.09 23.03 8.07
C SER A 102 4.88 22.10 9.25
N LEU A 103 4.93 22.62 10.48
CA LEU A 103 4.67 21.84 11.68
C LEU A 103 3.20 21.40 11.77
N ASP A 104 2.24 22.29 11.44
CA ASP A 104 0.81 21.93 11.35
C ASP A 104 0.59 20.87 10.27
N TYR A 105 1.22 21.03 9.11
CA TYR A 105 1.18 20.06 8.02
C TYR A 105 1.67 18.68 8.45
N ILE A 106 2.84 18.59 9.07
CA ILE A 106 3.41 17.31 9.52
C ILE A 106 2.55 16.67 10.60
N LYS A 107 1.95 17.46 11.49
CA LYS A 107 1.03 16.93 12.50
C LYS A 107 -0.18 16.25 11.85
N ARG A 108 -0.83 16.92 10.89
CA ARG A 108 -1.94 16.31 10.12
C ARG A 108 -1.48 15.11 9.31
N PHE A 109 -0.31 15.18 8.67
CA PHE A 109 0.23 14.08 7.88
C PHE A 109 0.48 12.80 8.68
N LYS A 110 0.87 12.92 9.96
CA LYS A 110 0.99 11.77 10.87
C LYS A 110 -0.35 11.10 11.14
N GLU A 111 -1.42 11.87 11.28
CA GLU A 111 -2.78 11.34 11.42
C GLU A 111 -3.25 10.69 10.12
N LEU A 112 -3.09 11.41 9.00
CA LEU A 112 -3.46 10.93 7.69
C LEU A 112 -2.75 9.62 7.32
N ARG A 113 -1.47 9.50 7.66
CA ARG A 113 -0.71 8.27 7.48
C ARG A 113 -1.39 7.08 8.18
N LYS A 114 -1.83 7.23 9.43
CA LYS A 114 -2.49 6.15 10.18
C LYS A 114 -3.81 5.74 9.53
N GLN A 115 -4.59 6.71 9.07
CA GLN A 115 -5.84 6.48 8.35
C GLN A 115 -5.59 5.71 7.05
N LEU A 116 -4.51 6.07 6.34
CA LEU A 116 -4.14 5.44 5.08
C LEU A 116 -3.59 4.01 5.28
N GLU A 117 -2.70 3.81 6.27
CA GLU A 117 -2.17 2.49 6.62
C GLU A 117 -3.31 1.52 6.89
N LYS A 118 -4.31 1.94 7.69
CA LYS A 118 -5.50 1.14 7.96
C LYS A 118 -6.28 0.79 6.68
N ARG A 119 -6.60 1.76 5.83
CA ARG A 119 -7.31 1.51 4.55
C ARG A 119 -6.56 0.54 3.64
N VAL A 120 -5.22 0.64 3.59
CA VAL A 120 -4.37 -0.26 2.79
C VAL A 120 -4.44 -1.69 3.33
N GLN A 121 -4.40 -1.86 4.66
CA GLN A 121 -4.53 -3.18 5.28
C GLN A 121 -5.93 -3.78 5.07
N GLU A 122 -6.98 -2.97 5.24
CA GLU A 122 -8.37 -3.36 4.97
C GLU A 122 -8.55 -3.85 3.53
N LYS A 123 -8.07 -3.08 2.56
CA LYS A 123 -8.12 -3.45 1.14
C LYS A 123 -7.30 -4.71 0.86
N SER A 124 -6.12 -4.82 1.47
CA SER A 124 -5.26 -5.97 1.24
C SER A 124 -5.88 -7.28 1.73
N ILE A 125 -6.55 -7.29 2.88
CA ILE A 125 -7.19 -8.53 3.36
C ILE A 125 -8.40 -8.90 2.50
N GLU A 126 -9.12 -7.89 1.98
CA GLU A 126 -10.23 -8.10 1.05
C GLU A 126 -9.75 -8.75 -0.26
N GLU A 127 -8.67 -8.23 -0.86
CA GLU A 127 -8.03 -8.78 -2.06
C GLU A 127 -7.51 -10.20 -1.81
N VAL A 128 -6.76 -10.41 -0.72
CA VAL A 128 -6.24 -11.72 -0.32
C VAL A 128 -7.35 -12.76 -0.18
N TYR A 129 -8.44 -12.40 0.49
CA TYR A 129 -9.59 -13.28 0.64
C TYR A 129 -10.23 -13.59 -0.72
N ALA A 130 -10.45 -12.57 -1.55
CA ALA A 130 -11.08 -12.71 -2.86
C ALA A 130 -10.26 -13.59 -3.79
N ASP A 131 -8.94 -13.42 -3.84
CA ASP A 131 -8.04 -14.21 -4.69
C ASP A 131 -8.04 -15.69 -4.29
N VAL A 132 -7.83 -15.98 -3.00
CA VAL A 132 -7.76 -17.37 -2.50
C VAL A 132 -9.11 -18.08 -2.66
N PHE A 133 -10.18 -17.46 -2.16
CA PHE A 133 -11.50 -18.10 -2.20
C PHE A 133 -12.08 -18.11 -3.62
N GLY A 134 -11.75 -17.13 -4.47
CA GLY A 134 -12.12 -17.13 -5.88
C GLY A 134 -11.47 -18.26 -6.66
N MET A 135 -10.17 -18.52 -6.46
CA MET A 135 -9.49 -19.68 -7.04
C MET A 135 -10.09 -20.99 -6.57
N LEU A 136 -10.37 -21.10 -5.26
CA LEU A 136 -11.00 -22.29 -4.70
C LEU A 136 -12.44 -22.49 -5.17
N GLU A 137 -13.21 -21.42 -5.34
CA GLU A 137 -14.56 -21.48 -5.93
C GLU A 137 -14.50 -22.02 -7.35
N ALA A 138 -13.56 -21.54 -8.18
CA ALA A 138 -13.37 -22.01 -9.54
C ALA A 138 -12.99 -23.50 -9.59
N LEU A 139 -12.11 -23.93 -8.69
CA LEU A 139 -11.61 -25.31 -8.63
C LEU A 139 -12.65 -26.29 -8.06
N LEU A 140 -13.34 -25.93 -6.98
CA LEU A 140 -14.25 -26.80 -6.24
C LEU A 140 -15.72 -26.63 -6.64
N LYS A 141 -16.05 -25.62 -7.46
CA LYS A 141 -17.42 -25.28 -7.89
C LYS A 141 -18.38 -25.05 -6.71
N LYS A 142 -17.87 -24.54 -5.59
CA LYS A 142 -18.65 -24.16 -4.40
C LYS A 142 -18.59 -22.66 -4.20
N LYS A 143 -19.74 -22.04 -3.89
CA LYS A 143 -19.85 -20.58 -3.72
C LYS A 143 -19.74 -20.10 -2.27
N THR A 144 -20.14 -20.93 -1.32
CA THR A 144 -20.16 -20.54 0.10
C THR A 144 -18.83 -20.81 0.75
N GLU A 145 -18.31 -19.89 1.56
CA GLU A 145 -17.07 -20.06 2.34
C GLU A 145 -17.02 -21.40 3.10
N ALA A 146 -18.08 -21.73 3.84
CA ALA A 146 -18.17 -22.99 4.59
C ALA A 146 -18.15 -24.22 3.68
N GLY A 147 -18.81 -24.14 2.52
CA GLY A 147 -18.80 -25.18 1.51
C GLY A 147 -17.42 -25.37 0.87
N ILE A 148 -16.71 -24.26 0.58
CA ILE A 148 -15.33 -24.28 0.07
C ILE A 148 -14.41 -24.95 1.09
N ILE A 149 -14.48 -24.54 2.37
CA ILE A 149 -13.63 -25.11 3.44
C ILE A 149 -13.89 -26.60 3.63
N LYS A 150 -15.16 -27.04 3.58
CA LYS A 150 -15.53 -28.46 3.71
C LYS A 150 -15.03 -29.29 2.53
N GLU A 151 -15.30 -28.83 1.31
CA GLU A 151 -14.89 -29.54 0.10
C GLU A 151 -13.36 -29.56 -0.05
N PHE A 152 -12.67 -28.49 0.36
CA PHE A 152 -11.21 -28.45 0.40
C PHE A 152 -10.64 -29.52 1.33
N ASP A 153 -11.25 -29.73 2.51
CA ASP A 153 -10.83 -30.80 3.42
C ASP A 153 -11.05 -32.19 2.79
N GLU A 154 -12.26 -32.46 2.29
CA GLU A 154 -12.63 -33.77 1.73
C GLU A 154 -11.84 -34.13 0.46
N MET A 155 -11.68 -33.18 -0.46
CA MET A 155 -11.13 -33.45 -1.79
C MET A 155 -9.64 -33.19 -1.93
N LEU A 156 -9.07 -32.31 -1.10
CA LEU A 156 -7.67 -31.88 -1.24
C LEU A 156 -6.80 -32.29 -0.04
N ILE A 157 -7.32 -32.22 1.19
CA ILE A 157 -6.57 -32.64 2.37
C ILE A 157 -6.64 -34.15 2.58
N GLN A 158 -7.84 -34.73 2.67
CA GLN A 158 -8.03 -36.15 2.96
C GLN A 158 -7.51 -37.05 1.84
N GLN A 159 -7.51 -36.55 0.60
CA GLN A 159 -6.88 -37.22 -0.55
C GLN A 159 -5.35 -37.07 -0.61
N GLY A 160 -4.73 -36.43 0.39
CA GLY A 160 -3.28 -36.26 0.49
C GLY A 160 -2.66 -35.32 -0.54
N LYS A 161 -3.48 -34.53 -1.25
CA LYS A 161 -3.00 -33.60 -2.30
C LYS A 161 -2.40 -32.33 -1.69
N PHE A 162 -2.87 -31.93 -0.52
CA PHE A 162 -2.44 -30.74 0.19
C PHE A 162 -2.21 -30.99 1.68
N PRO A 163 -1.28 -30.26 2.33
CA PRO A 163 -1.05 -30.36 3.77
C PRO A 163 -2.20 -29.80 4.63
N ALA A 164 -2.52 -30.45 5.75
CA ALA A 164 -3.57 -30.01 6.67
C ALA A 164 -3.41 -28.58 7.23
N ARG A 165 -2.16 -28.06 7.27
CA ARG A 165 -1.87 -26.66 7.65
C ARG A 165 -2.58 -25.64 6.74
N PHE A 166 -2.85 -25.97 5.48
CA PHE A 166 -3.54 -25.05 4.57
C PHE A 166 -5.00 -24.87 4.94
N LEU A 167 -5.68 -25.90 5.46
CA LEU A 167 -7.03 -25.76 5.98
C LEU A 167 -7.07 -24.78 7.17
N GLN A 168 -6.07 -24.85 8.06
CA GLN A 168 -5.92 -23.88 9.15
C GLN A 168 -5.66 -22.47 8.61
N GLY A 169 -4.82 -22.36 7.57
CA GLY A 169 -4.55 -21.11 6.87
C GLY A 169 -5.81 -20.46 6.25
N LEU A 170 -6.64 -21.24 5.56
CA LEU A 170 -7.90 -20.75 4.99
C LEU A 170 -8.85 -20.23 6.07
N LYS A 171 -9.00 -20.99 7.16
CA LYS A 171 -9.81 -20.57 8.32
C LYS A 171 -9.26 -19.29 8.95
N PHE A 172 -7.93 -19.14 9.01
CA PHE A 172 -7.28 -17.94 9.52
C PHE A 172 -7.56 -16.73 8.63
N ILE A 173 -7.38 -16.84 7.30
CA ILE A 173 -7.67 -15.75 6.34
C ILE A 173 -9.13 -15.31 6.47
N ALA A 174 -10.08 -16.26 6.49
CA ALA A 174 -11.50 -15.96 6.65
C ALA A 174 -11.81 -15.29 8.00
N LYS A 175 -11.13 -15.69 9.08
CA LYS A 175 -11.28 -15.08 10.40
C LYS A 175 -10.77 -13.64 10.39
N VAL A 176 -9.55 -13.39 9.91
CA VAL A 176 -8.95 -12.05 9.86
C VAL A 176 -9.83 -11.11 9.03
N LYS A 177 -10.32 -11.56 7.88
CA LYS A 177 -11.26 -10.79 7.04
C LYS A 177 -12.52 -10.38 7.81
N LYS A 178 -13.15 -11.31 8.54
CA LYS A 178 -14.35 -11.03 9.37
C LYS A 178 -14.04 -10.10 10.53
N ASP A 179 -12.88 -10.22 11.15
CA ASP A 179 -12.50 -9.37 12.28
C ASP A 179 -12.26 -7.93 11.80
N VAL A 180 -11.61 -7.75 10.65
CA VAL A 180 -11.46 -6.45 9.98
C VAL A 180 -12.81 -5.87 9.54
N GLU A 181 -13.70 -6.66 8.95
CA GLU A 181 -15.06 -6.21 8.57
C GLU A 181 -15.87 -5.72 9.80
N LYS A 182 -15.74 -6.39 10.95
CA LYS A 182 -16.36 -5.95 12.20
C LYS A 182 -15.78 -4.63 12.69
N ASP A 183 -14.47 -4.45 12.60
CA ASP A 183 -13.82 -3.20 12.99
C ASP A 183 -14.28 -2.03 12.11
N ILE A 184 -14.35 -2.22 10.79
CA ILE A 184 -14.93 -1.24 9.85
C ILE A 184 -16.38 -0.88 10.24
N ALA A 185 -17.19 -1.89 10.60
CA ALA A 185 -18.58 -1.68 11.02
C ALA A 185 -18.69 -0.97 12.38
N ALA A 186 -17.74 -1.19 13.30
CA ALA A 186 -17.66 -0.52 14.58
C ALA A 186 -17.26 0.96 14.44
N ASP A 187 -16.32 1.27 13.53
CA ASP A 187 -15.90 2.65 13.27
C ASP A 187 -17.03 3.51 12.73
N LYS A 188 -17.86 2.94 11.83
CA LYS A 188 -19.07 3.61 11.33
C LYS A 188 -20.08 3.92 12.44
N LYS A 189 -20.03 3.23 13.59
CA LYS A 189 -20.97 3.35 14.72
C LYS A 189 -20.50 4.27 15.85
N LYS A 190 -19.34 4.95 15.72
CA LYS A 190 -18.72 5.87 16.71
C LYS A 190 -18.07 5.14 17.90
N LYS A 191 -16.72 5.13 17.97
CA LYS A 191 -15.83 5.04 19.17
C LYS A 191 -14.56 4.15 19.03
N LYS A 192 -13.91 4.07 17.86
CA LYS A 192 -12.52 3.54 17.81
C LYS A 192 -11.59 4.55 17.14
N ALA A 193 -10.31 4.50 17.54
CA ALA A 193 -9.26 5.27 16.90
C ALA A 193 -9.14 4.82 15.45
N ASP A 194 -8.90 5.75 14.53
CA ASP A 194 -8.81 5.49 13.09
C ASP A 194 -7.44 4.87 12.71
N GLN A 195 -7.03 3.87 13.47
CA GLN A 195 -5.74 3.21 13.41
C GLN A 195 -5.89 1.75 13.82
N MET A 196 -5.29 0.83 13.05
CA MET A 196 -5.18 -0.57 13.45
C MET A 196 -4.16 -0.75 14.57
N THR A 197 -4.41 -1.74 15.43
CA THR A 197 -3.44 -2.18 16.42
C THR A 197 -2.28 -2.91 15.74
N GLY A 198 -1.09 -2.88 16.34
CA GLY A 198 0.06 -3.62 15.79
C GLY A 198 -0.20 -5.13 15.65
N LYS A 199 -1.10 -5.68 16.46
CA LYS A 199 -1.56 -7.07 16.33
C LYS A 199 -2.40 -7.27 15.08
N GLU A 200 -3.39 -6.42 14.83
CA GLU A 200 -4.25 -6.49 13.63
C GLU A 200 -3.41 -6.38 12.34
N VAL A 201 -2.43 -5.47 12.31
CA VAL A 201 -1.49 -5.35 11.17
C VAL A 201 -0.70 -6.64 10.95
N ASN A 202 -0.18 -7.25 12.02
CA ASN A 202 0.56 -8.50 11.92
C ASN A 202 -0.32 -9.67 11.45
N GLU A 203 -1.58 -9.72 11.88
CA GLU A 203 -2.54 -10.74 11.46
C GLU A 203 -2.87 -10.63 9.96
N VAL A 204 -3.05 -9.41 9.43
CA VAL A 204 -3.24 -9.18 7.99
C VAL A 204 -1.99 -9.59 7.19
N GLU A 205 -0.80 -9.22 7.65
CA GLU A 205 0.45 -9.58 6.97
C GLU A 205 0.71 -11.10 7.01
N GLN A 206 0.35 -11.75 8.12
CA GLN A 206 0.40 -13.21 8.22
C GLN A 206 -0.60 -13.87 7.27
N ALA A 207 -1.83 -13.34 7.16
CA ALA A 207 -2.83 -13.83 6.22
C ALA A 207 -2.34 -13.71 4.77
N ARG A 208 -1.67 -12.60 4.42
CA ARG A 208 -1.06 -12.39 3.10
C ARG A 208 0.02 -13.43 2.78
N LYS A 209 0.89 -13.74 3.74
CA LYS A 209 1.95 -14.77 3.56
C LYS A 209 1.35 -16.16 3.34
N ILE A 210 0.41 -16.55 4.21
CA ILE A 210 -0.31 -17.84 4.10
C ILE A 210 -1.04 -17.92 2.76
N SER A 211 -1.69 -16.83 2.34
CA SER A 211 -2.36 -16.74 1.05
C SER A 211 -1.42 -17.01 -0.12
N SER A 212 -0.25 -16.37 -0.14
CA SER A 212 0.75 -16.60 -1.20
C SER A 212 1.18 -18.06 -1.30
N GLU A 213 1.41 -18.71 -0.15
CA GLU A 213 1.74 -20.14 -0.11
C GLU A 213 0.62 -21.02 -0.67
N ILE A 214 -0.64 -20.75 -0.28
CA ILE A 214 -1.81 -21.50 -0.74
C ILE A 214 -2.04 -21.27 -2.24
N VAL A 215 -1.99 -20.02 -2.71
CA VAL A 215 -2.17 -19.66 -4.12
C VAL A 215 -1.14 -20.36 -5.00
N ASN A 216 0.15 -20.31 -4.63
CA ASN A 216 1.20 -20.98 -5.40
C ASN A 216 0.94 -22.49 -5.49
N ALA A 217 0.57 -23.12 -4.37
CA ALA A 217 0.26 -24.54 -4.36
C ALA A 217 -1.00 -24.90 -5.16
N LEU A 218 -2.03 -24.03 -5.16
CA LEU A 218 -3.23 -24.18 -6.00
C LEU A 218 -2.90 -24.04 -7.48
N ILE A 219 -2.04 -23.09 -7.86
CA ILE A 219 -1.56 -22.93 -9.24
C ILE A 219 -0.82 -24.19 -9.68
N GLU A 220 0.14 -24.67 -8.88
CA GLU A 220 0.88 -25.90 -9.20
C GLU A 220 -0.06 -27.11 -9.34
N TYR A 221 -1.04 -27.25 -8.45
CA TYR A 221 -2.00 -28.35 -8.50
C TYR A 221 -2.87 -28.28 -9.76
N THR A 222 -3.38 -27.10 -10.09
CA THR A 222 -4.22 -26.89 -11.27
C THR A 222 -3.43 -27.19 -12.54
N GLN A 223 -2.19 -26.70 -12.65
CA GLN A 223 -1.29 -27.02 -13.76
C GLN A 223 -1.04 -28.52 -13.89
N ARG A 224 -0.81 -29.24 -12.79
CA ARG A 224 -0.65 -30.71 -12.82
C ARG A 224 -1.91 -31.42 -13.30
N CYS A 225 -3.09 -30.96 -12.88
CA CYS A 225 -4.36 -31.49 -13.37
C CYS A 225 -4.53 -31.27 -14.88
N ASP A 226 -4.18 -30.08 -15.37
CA ASP A 226 -4.26 -29.75 -16.80
C ASP A 226 -3.27 -30.59 -17.62
N PHE A 227 -2.03 -30.78 -17.16
CA PHE A 227 -1.05 -31.65 -17.81
C PHE A 227 -1.54 -33.11 -17.88
N LEU A 228 -2.11 -33.63 -16.80
CA LEU A 228 -2.68 -34.99 -16.80
C LEU A 228 -3.88 -35.11 -17.75
N ALA A 229 -4.68 -34.06 -17.91
CA ALA A 229 -5.78 -34.05 -18.87
C ALA A 229 -5.25 -34.04 -20.32
N MET A 230 -4.21 -33.24 -20.62
CA MET A 230 -3.56 -33.20 -21.94
C MET A 230 -2.87 -34.51 -22.31
N ASP A 231 -2.23 -35.19 -21.36
CA ASP A 231 -1.59 -36.48 -21.63
C ASP A 231 -2.62 -37.58 -21.92
N ARG A 232 -3.83 -37.51 -21.34
CA ARG A 232 -4.91 -38.44 -21.62
C ARG A 232 -5.53 -38.25 -23.01
N THR A 233 -5.39 -37.07 -23.62
CA THR A 233 -5.88 -36.80 -24.99
C THR A 233 -4.82 -37.09 -26.06
N ARG A 234 -3.57 -37.35 -25.69
CA ARG A 234 -2.52 -37.74 -26.64
C ARG A 234 -2.71 -39.18 -27.11
N PHE A 235 -3.00 -39.35 -28.40
CA PHE A 235 -3.02 -40.67 -29.04
C PHE A 235 -1.79 -40.85 -29.93
N ILE A 236 -1.06 -41.95 -29.73
CA ILE A 236 0.04 -42.35 -30.61
C ILE A 236 -0.49 -43.31 -31.65
N ILE A 237 -0.55 -42.86 -32.91
CA ILE A 237 -0.91 -43.72 -34.03
C ILE A 237 0.37 -44.34 -34.58
N LYS A 238 0.49 -45.67 -34.47
CA LYS A 238 1.58 -46.46 -35.07
C LYS A 238 1.17 -47.00 -36.44
N GLY A 239 1.72 -46.43 -37.51
CA GLY A 239 1.64 -46.97 -38.86
C GLY A 239 2.92 -47.73 -39.26
N LYS A 240 2.88 -48.49 -40.37
CA LYS A 240 4.02 -49.26 -40.93
C LYS A 240 5.25 -48.35 -41.19
N GLY A 241 6.07 -48.16 -40.16
CA GLY A 241 7.32 -47.40 -40.19
C GLY A 241 7.26 -45.94 -39.71
N LYS A 242 6.11 -45.42 -39.26
CA LYS A 242 6.00 -44.05 -38.73
C LYS A 242 5.06 -43.96 -37.53
N THR A 243 5.52 -43.32 -36.47
CA THR A 243 4.73 -42.86 -35.32
C THR A 243 4.32 -41.42 -35.55
N ALA A 244 3.02 -41.14 -35.50
CA ALA A 244 2.49 -39.78 -35.50
C ALA A 244 1.77 -39.52 -34.17
N GLU A 245 2.06 -38.37 -33.56
CA GLU A 245 1.35 -37.87 -32.39
C GLU A 245 0.16 -37.03 -32.86
N VAL A 246 -1.03 -37.32 -32.34
CA VAL A 246 -2.26 -36.57 -32.61
C VAL A 246 -2.79 -36.00 -31.29
N PHE A 247 -3.10 -34.71 -31.30
CA PHE A 247 -3.66 -33.94 -30.19
C PHE A 247 -5.18 -33.99 -30.20
#